data_AF-A0A833YGM1-F1
#
_entry.id   AF-A0A833YGM1-F1
#
_cell.length_a   1.000
_cell.length_b   1.000
_cell.length_c   1.000
_cell.angle_alpha   90.00
_cell.angle_beta   90.00
_cell.angle_gamma   90.00
#
_symmetry.space_group_name_H-M   'P 1'
#
loop_
_entity.id
_entity.type
_entity.pdbx_description
1 polymer ?
#
loop_
_entity_poly.entity_id
_entity_poly.type
_entity_poly.pdbx_seq_one_letter_code
_entity_poly.pdbx_strand_id
1 'polypeptide(L)'
;MKSCGVSLASTTSFRDDGKKMAAGKESSECKDGSVSLTDEEKQLLGGLDSRLFGFIRLHEDGARTKTLLSKAVRYYESLILKAEGKVESDFFCQLGHFNLLLEDYPKALSAYQRYHNLQSDYWKNATFLYGLGLVYFYYNAFHWAIKAFQEVLYVDPSFCRAKEIHLRLGLMFKVNTDYESSLKHFRLALIDCNPCTLSSVEIQFHIAHLYETQVSV
;
A
#
# COMPACT_ATOMS: atom_id res chain seq x y z
N MET A 1 37.96 34.45 45.26
CA MET A 1 37.64 35.90 45.31
C MET A 1 36.62 36.19 44.21
N LYS A 2 35.43 36.71 44.59
CA LYS A 2 34.39 37.44 43.80
C LYS A 2 33.81 36.68 42.59
N SER A 3 32.58 36.15 42.59
CA SER A 3 31.22 36.72 42.73
C SER A 3 30.84 37.78 41.68
N CYS A 4 29.86 37.44 40.84
CA CYS A 4 28.69 38.22 40.38
C CYS A 4 27.91 37.34 39.36
N GLY A 5 26.59 37.17 39.34
CA GLY A 5 25.51 37.88 40.01
C GLY A 5 24.55 38.54 39.00
N VAL A 6 23.45 37.83 38.68
CA VAL A 6 22.07 38.33 38.47
C VAL A 6 21.66 39.14 37.21
N SER A 7 20.67 38.57 36.50
CA SER A 7 19.45 39.06 35.79
C SER A 7 19.35 40.46 35.13
N LEU A 8 18.66 40.53 33.96
CA LEU A 8 17.29 41.08 33.85
C LEU A 8 16.69 40.88 32.43
N ALA A 9 15.36 40.77 32.39
CA ALA A 9 14.53 40.70 31.19
C ALA A 9 14.27 42.08 30.57
N SER A 10 13.96 42.12 29.26
CA SER A 10 13.21 43.22 28.65
C SER A 10 12.37 42.74 27.46
N THR A 11 11.07 42.94 27.64
CA THR A 11 9.93 42.87 26.70
C THR A 11 9.94 43.99 25.64
N THR A 12 9.05 43.83 24.62
CA THR A 12 8.36 44.79 23.70
C THR A 12 8.69 44.53 22.22
N SER A 13 7.81 43.93 21.40
CA SER A 13 6.49 44.34 20.85
C SER A 13 6.58 45.16 19.54
N PHE A 14 6.10 44.57 18.44
CA PHE A 14 5.60 45.25 17.23
C PHE A 14 4.40 44.41 16.74
N ARG A 15 3.14 44.79 17.05
CA ARG A 15 2.17 45.56 16.22
C ARG A 15 2.14 45.05 14.77
N ASP A 16 1.16 44.25 14.33
CA ASP A 16 -0.27 44.53 14.08
C ASP A 16 -0.55 45.83 13.34
N ASP A 17 -1.02 45.70 12.09
CA ASP A 17 -2.03 46.56 11.50
C ASP A 17 -2.67 45.80 10.31
N GLY A 18 -3.88 45.29 10.54
CA GLY A 18 -4.75 44.77 9.50
C GLY A 18 -5.51 45.87 8.75
N LYS A 19 -5.98 45.54 7.53
CA LYS A 19 -7.30 46.00 7.06
C LYS A 19 -7.82 45.20 5.85
N LYS A 20 -8.95 44.53 6.09
CA LYS A 20 -10.19 44.43 5.29
C LYS A 20 -10.07 44.35 3.75
N MET A 21 -10.66 43.31 3.16
CA MET A 21 -12.08 43.32 2.75
C MET A 21 -12.49 41.95 2.18
N ALA A 22 -13.79 41.68 2.30
CA ALA A 22 -14.51 40.50 1.87
C ALA A 22 -14.51 40.28 0.34
N ALA A 23 -14.49 39.01 -0.06
CA ALA A 23 -15.27 38.52 -1.17
C ALA A 23 -15.51 37.03 -0.94
N GLY A 24 -16.76 36.66 -0.71
CA GLY A 24 -17.18 35.28 -0.72
C GLY A 24 -16.85 34.65 -2.07
N LYS A 25 -16.31 33.44 -2.02
CA LYS A 25 -16.49 32.49 -3.10
C LYS A 25 -16.84 31.17 -2.45
N GLU A 26 -18.12 30.87 -2.49
CA GLU A 26 -18.70 29.56 -2.26
C GLU A 26 -17.78 28.52 -2.91
N SER A 27 -17.05 27.77 -2.09
CA SER A 27 -16.66 26.43 -2.48
C SER A 27 -17.95 25.65 -2.55
N SER A 28 -18.48 25.61 -3.77
CA SER A 28 -19.65 24.86 -4.21
C SER A 28 -19.92 23.68 -3.29
N GLU A 29 -21.08 23.69 -2.66
CA GLU A 29 -21.70 22.47 -2.15
C GLU A 29 -21.57 21.40 -3.25
N CYS A 30 -20.67 20.44 -3.05
CA CYS A 30 -20.80 19.16 -3.72
C CYS A 30 -22.10 18.61 -3.19
N LYS A 31 -23.19 18.79 -3.95
CA LYS A 31 -24.45 18.10 -3.78
C LYS A 31 -24.13 16.67 -3.33
N ASP A 32 -24.52 16.36 -2.10
CA ASP A 32 -24.50 15.01 -1.54
C ASP A 32 -25.55 14.17 -2.30
N GLY A 33 -25.27 13.94 -3.59
CA GLY A 33 -25.88 12.86 -4.32
C GLY A 33 -25.28 11.61 -3.71
N SER A 34 -26.08 10.92 -2.90
CA SER A 34 -25.71 9.63 -2.32
C SER A 34 -25.06 8.78 -3.40
N VAL A 35 -23.74 8.62 -3.34
CA VAL A 35 -23.00 7.83 -4.32
C VAL A 35 -23.43 6.39 -4.10
N SER A 36 -24.33 5.86 -4.93
CA SER A 36 -24.76 4.47 -4.85
C SER A 36 -24.03 3.64 -5.91
N LEU A 37 -23.71 2.40 -5.55
CA LEU A 37 -23.21 1.40 -6.48
C LEU A 37 -24.38 0.58 -7.03
N THR A 38 -24.40 0.37 -8.35
CA THR A 38 -25.32 -0.59 -8.98
C THR A 38 -24.90 -2.02 -8.63
N ASP A 39 -25.80 -2.99 -8.78
CA ASP A 39 -25.46 -4.38 -8.47
C ASP A 39 -24.42 -4.97 -9.44
N GLU A 40 -24.45 -4.52 -10.70
CA GLU A 40 -23.40 -4.82 -11.68
C GLU A 40 -22.03 -4.29 -11.23
N GLU A 41 -21.97 -3.04 -10.74
CA GLU A 41 -20.74 -2.44 -10.22
C GLU A 41 -20.21 -3.20 -8.99
N LYS A 42 -21.09 -3.60 -8.07
CA LYS A 42 -20.71 -4.42 -6.91
C LYS A 42 -20.15 -5.78 -7.32
N GLN A 43 -20.75 -6.42 -8.32
CA GLN A 43 -20.28 -7.70 -8.84
C GLN A 43 -18.87 -7.57 -9.44
N LEU A 44 -18.63 -6.51 -10.22
CA LEU A 44 -17.31 -6.22 -10.78
C LEU A 44 -16.27 -5.95 -9.68
N LEU A 45 -16.63 -5.16 -8.67
CA LEU A 45 -15.75 -4.82 -7.53
C LEU A 45 -15.37 -6.04 -6.70
N GLY A 46 -16.23 -7.06 -6.60
CA GLY A 46 -15.95 -8.29 -5.87
C GLY A 46 -14.74 -9.07 -6.41
N GLY A 47 -14.37 -8.86 -7.67
CA GLY A 47 -13.17 -9.46 -8.27
C GLY A 47 -11.91 -8.60 -8.17
N LEU A 48 -12.00 -7.37 -7.66
CA LEU A 48 -10.87 -6.43 -7.61
C LEU A 48 -10.16 -6.49 -6.25
N ASP A 49 -8.98 -7.11 -6.23
CA ASP A 49 -8.13 -7.18 -5.04
C ASP A 49 -6.66 -6.85 -5.35
N SER A 50 -5.81 -6.95 -4.32
CA SER A 50 -4.37 -6.66 -4.39
C SER A 50 -3.62 -7.45 -5.47
N ARG A 51 -4.11 -8.61 -5.91
CA ARG A 51 -3.47 -9.42 -6.96
C ARG A 51 -3.45 -8.70 -8.30
N LEU A 52 -4.31 -7.70 -8.51
CA LEU A 52 -4.34 -6.91 -9.75
C LEU A 52 -3.34 -5.74 -9.74
N PHE A 53 -2.69 -5.47 -8.61
CA PHE A 53 -1.72 -4.38 -8.49
C PHE A 53 -0.58 -4.52 -9.52
N GLY A 54 -0.29 -3.43 -10.23
CA GLY A 54 0.68 -3.40 -11.34
C GLY A 54 0.14 -3.87 -12.70
N PHE A 55 -1.00 -4.57 -12.74
CA PHE A 55 -1.56 -5.12 -13.98
C PHE A 55 -2.82 -4.38 -14.46
N ILE A 56 -3.47 -3.57 -13.62
CA ILE A 56 -4.63 -2.76 -14.04
C ILE A 56 -4.28 -1.78 -15.17
N ARG A 57 -3.06 -1.24 -15.18
CA ARG A 57 -2.60 -0.34 -16.25
C ARG A 57 -2.35 -1.07 -17.58
N LEU A 58 -2.22 -2.40 -17.54
CA LEU A 58 -1.94 -3.24 -18.70
C LEU A 58 -3.21 -3.72 -19.42
N HIS A 59 -4.40 -3.50 -18.84
CA HIS A 59 -5.67 -3.89 -19.44
C HIS A 59 -6.31 -2.72 -20.22
N GLU A 60 -6.99 -3.01 -21.33
CA GLU A 60 -7.62 -2.00 -22.21
C GLU A 60 -8.61 -1.06 -21.48
N ASP A 61 -9.19 -1.55 -20.38
CA ASP A 61 -10.19 -0.83 -19.57
C ASP A 61 -9.62 -0.14 -18.31
N GLY A 62 -8.30 0.03 -18.18
CA GLY A 62 -7.67 0.56 -16.96
C GLY A 62 -8.26 1.89 -16.47
N ALA A 63 -8.64 2.80 -17.37
CA ALA A 63 -9.30 4.07 -17.00
C ALA A 63 -10.71 3.88 -16.42
N ARG A 64 -11.49 2.93 -16.98
CA ARG A 64 -12.82 2.58 -16.47
C ARG A 64 -12.71 1.93 -15.09
N THR A 65 -11.77 1.00 -14.92
CA THR A 65 -11.49 0.36 -13.62
C THR A 65 -11.10 1.39 -12.57
N LYS A 66 -10.21 2.34 -12.88
CA LYS A 66 -9.84 3.42 -11.94
C LYS A 66 -11.02 4.32 -11.55
N THR A 67 -11.89 4.61 -12.51
CA THR A 67 -13.10 5.41 -12.26
C THR A 67 -14.06 4.67 -11.33
N LEU A 68 -14.29 3.38 -11.60
CA LEU A 68 -15.11 2.50 -10.77
C LEU A 68 -14.54 2.35 -9.35
N LEU A 69 -13.23 2.12 -9.21
CA LEU A 69 -12.55 2.06 -7.92
C LEU A 69 -12.71 3.37 -7.14
N SER A 70 -12.56 4.52 -7.80
CA SER A 70 -12.72 5.83 -7.15
C SER A 70 -14.15 6.05 -6.66
N LYS A 71 -15.16 5.62 -7.45
CA LYS A 71 -16.57 5.63 -7.04
C LYS A 71 -16.80 4.72 -5.83
N ALA A 72 -16.22 3.52 -5.85
CA ALA A 72 -16.33 2.55 -4.77
C ALA A 72 -15.71 3.05 -3.46
N VAL A 73 -14.52 3.64 -3.51
CA VAL A 73 -13.86 4.23 -2.33
C VAL A 73 -14.78 5.27 -1.67
N ARG A 74 -15.34 6.21 -2.46
CA ARG A 74 -16.28 7.22 -1.93
C ARG A 74 -17.53 6.60 -1.32
N TYR A 75 -18.09 5.57 -1.96
CA TYR A 75 -19.25 4.86 -1.41
C TYR A 75 -18.93 4.19 -0.07
N TYR A 76 -17.83 3.45 0.00
CA TYR A 76 -17.41 2.72 1.21
C TYR A 76 -17.08 3.70 2.35
N GLU A 77 -16.37 4.79 2.08
CA GLU A 77 -16.12 5.85 3.06
C GLU A 77 -17.43 6.43 3.60
N SER A 78 -18.42 6.68 2.74
CA SER A 78 -19.74 7.18 3.17
C SER A 78 -20.51 6.18 4.04
N LEU A 79 -20.40 4.88 3.75
CA LEU A 79 -21.01 3.82 4.55
C LEU A 79 -20.35 3.71 5.93
N ILE A 80 -19.02 3.77 5.97
CA ILE A 80 -18.24 3.71 7.21
C ILE A 80 -18.61 4.87 8.13
N LEU A 81 -18.76 6.08 7.58
CA LEU A 81 -19.18 7.25 8.34
C LEU A 81 -20.59 7.10 8.93
N LYS A 82 -21.53 6.52 8.18
CA LYS A 82 -22.91 6.30 8.62
C LYS A 82 -23.07 5.17 9.64
N ALA A 83 -22.14 4.21 9.65
CA ALA A 83 -22.23 3.03 10.50
C ALA A 83 -21.73 3.24 11.94
N GLU A 84 -21.23 4.43 12.28
CA GLU A 84 -20.83 4.84 13.65
C GLU A 84 -20.01 3.79 14.42
N GLY A 85 -19.10 3.09 13.72
CA GLY A 85 -18.19 2.11 14.32
C GLY A 85 -18.68 0.65 14.30
N LYS A 86 -19.89 0.36 13.82
CA LYS A 86 -20.39 -1.01 13.57
C LYS A 86 -20.13 -1.47 12.14
N VAL A 87 -18.88 -1.37 11.68
CA VAL A 87 -18.50 -1.74 10.32
C VAL A 87 -17.80 -3.10 10.35
N GLU A 88 -18.26 -4.02 9.50
CA GLU A 88 -17.62 -5.32 9.27
C GLU A 88 -16.16 -5.14 8.79
N SER A 89 -15.25 -5.99 9.26
CA SER A 89 -13.82 -5.89 8.96
C SER A 89 -13.56 -5.93 7.44
N ASP A 90 -14.29 -6.76 6.70
CA ASP A 90 -14.13 -6.95 5.25
C ASP A 90 -14.25 -5.66 4.43
N PHE A 91 -15.05 -4.68 4.88
CA PHE A 91 -15.12 -3.37 4.22
C PHE A 91 -13.77 -2.66 4.25
N PHE A 92 -13.03 -2.75 5.35
CA PHE A 92 -11.69 -2.17 5.45
C PHE A 92 -10.67 -2.93 4.59
N CYS A 93 -10.81 -4.24 4.47
CA CYS A 93 -9.97 -5.03 3.57
C CYS A 93 -10.17 -4.60 2.11
N GLN A 94 -11.42 -4.54 1.66
CA GLN A 94 -11.80 -4.08 0.31
C GLN A 94 -11.35 -2.65 0.05
N LEU A 95 -11.57 -1.74 1.01
CA LEU A 95 -11.09 -0.36 0.91
C LEU A 95 -9.56 -0.29 0.78
N GLY A 96 -8.83 -1.14 1.51
CA GLY A 96 -7.38 -1.27 1.38
C GLY A 96 -6.97 -1.73 -0.02
N HIS A 97 -7.63 -2.75 -0.57
CA HIS A 97 -7.39 -3.19 -1.95
C HIS A 97 -7.65 -2.06 -2.96
N PHE A 98 -8.78 -1.38 -2.88
CA PHE A 98 -9.11 -0.33 -3.84
C PHE A 98 -8.13 0.83 -3.80
N ASN A 99 -7.74 1.29 -2.61
CA ASN A 99 -6.74 2.35 -2.46
C ASN A 99 -5.37 1.89 -2.96
N LEU A 100 -4.96 0.64 -2.71
CA LEU A 100 -3.73 0.08 -3.25
C LEU A 100 -3.73 0.06 -4.79
N LEU A 101 -4.84 -0.37 -5.40
CA LEU A 101 -5.02 -0.40 -6.85
C LEU A 101 -5.07 1.00 -7.49
N LEU A 102 -5.49 2.00 -6.72
CA LEU A 102 -5.41 3.42 -7.07
C LEU A 102 -4.04 4.04 -6.75
N GLU A 103 -3.13 3.28 -6.14
CA GLU A 103 -1.79 3.70 -5.70
C GLU A 103 -1.82 4.80 -4.61
N ASP A 104 -2.92 4.90 -3.85
CA ASP A 104 -3.02 5.71 -2.63
C ASP A 104 -2.52 4.89 -1.43
N TYR A 105 -1.20 4.74 -1.33
CA TYR A 105 -0.55 3.93 -0.28
C TYR A 105 -0.87 4.38 1.15
N PRO A 106 -0.96 5.69 1.48
CA PRO A 106 -1.33 6.13 2.83
C PRO A 106 -2.73 5.66 3.25
N LYS A 107 -3.73 5.79 2.37
CA LYS A 107 -5.09 5.30 2.65
C LYS A 107 -5.17 3.79 2.67
N ALA A 108 -4.45 3.12 1.76
CA ALA A 108 -4.38 1.66 1.73
C ALA A 108 -3.82 1.11 3.06
N LEU A 109 -2.73 1.69 3.56
CA LEU A 109 -2.13 1.29 4.84
C LEU A 109 -3.12 1.49 6.00
N SER A 110 -3.78 2.65 6.05
CA SER A 110 -4.74 2.98 7.10
C SER A 110 -5.91 1.99 7.14
N ALA A 111 -6.45 1.64 5.97
CA ALA A 111 -7.53 0.66 5.84
C ALA A 111 -7.07 -0.75 6.24
N TYR A 112 -5.88 -1.18 5.79
CA TYR A 112 -5.32 -2.48 6.16
C TYR A 112 -5.01 -2.61 7.65
N GLN A 113 -4.51 -1.55 8.30
CA GLN A 113 -4.32 -1.54 9.75
C GLN A 113 -5.65 -1.66 10.49
N ARG A 114 -6.70 -1.02 9.99
CA ARG A 114 -8.04 -1.13 10.59
C ARG A 114 -8.59 -2.55 10.46
N TYR A 115 -8.42 -3.20 9.30
CA TYR A 115 -8.77 -4.61 9.10
C TYR A 115 -8.02 -5.52 10.06
N HIS A 116 -6.69 -5.38 10.14
CA HIS A 116 -5.82 -6.17 11.01
C HIS A 116 -6.24 -6.09 12.49
N ASN A 117 -6.67 -4.90 12.95
CA ASN A 117 -7.08 -4.70 14.34
C ASN A 117 -8.48 -5.26 14.66
N LEU A 118 -9.36 -5.37 13.65
CA LEU A 118 -10.73 -5.85 13.83
C LEU A 118 -10.85 -7.37 13.61
N GLN A 119 -10.10 -7.92 12.68
CA GLN A 119 -10.17 -9.34 12.31
C GLN A 119 -9.16 -10.16 13.11
N SER A 120 -9.62 -11.17 13.84
CA SER A 120 -8.74 -12.04 14.63
C SER A 120 -7.95 -13.06 13.79
N ASP A 121 -8.51 -13.50 12.66
CA ASP A 121 -7.88 -14.45 11.74
C ASP A 121 -7.45 -13.84 10.40
N TYR A 122 -7.04 -12.56 10.43
CA TYR A 122 -6.54 -11.82 9.26
C TYR A 122 -5.43 -12.58 8.49
N TRP A 123 -4.65 -13.40 9.20
CA TRP A 123 -3.52 -14.15 8.67
C TRP A 123 -3.92 -15.25 7.68
N LYS A 124 -5.20 -15.64 7.61
CA LYS A 124 -5.69 -16.58 6.59
C LYS A 124 -5.95 -15.91 5.24
N ASN A 125 -6.04 -14.59 5.22
CA ASN A 125 -6.37 -13.84 4.01
C ASN A 125 -5.10 -13.51 3.21
N ALA A 126 -4.75 -14.38 2.27
CA ALA A 126 -3.56 -14.22 1.43
C ALA A 126 -3.57 -12.94 0.57
N THR A 127 -4.73 -12.50 0.06
CA THR A 127 -4.81 -11.27 -0.73
C THR A 127 -4.57 -10.04 0.14
N PHE A 128 -5.10 -10.02 1.36
CA PHE A 128 -4.80 -8.99 2.35
C PHE A 128 -3.29 -8.93 2.66
N LEU A 129 -2.69 -10.06 3.04
CA LEU A 129 -1.27 -10.14 3.38
C LEU A 129 -0.38 -9.69 2.22
N TYR A 130 -0.72 -10.08 0.99
CA TYR A 130 -0.03 -9.64 -0.21
C TYR A 130 -0.14 -8.13 -0.41
N GLY A 131 -1.34 -7.57 -0.26
CA GLY A 131 -1.57 -6.12 -0.36
C GLY A 131 -0.80 -5.33 0.70
N LEU A 132 -0.80 -5.80 1.95
CA LEU A 132 -0.04 -5.20 3.03
C LEU A 132 1.48 -5.29 2.78
N GLY A 133 1.96 -6.43 2.28
CA GLY A 133 3.36 -6.61 1.88
C GLY A 133 3.80 -5.64 0.78
N LEU A 134 2.93 -5.38 -0.21
CA LEU A 134 3.19 -4.38 -1.25
C LEU A 134 3.28 -2.96 -0.69
N VAL A 135 2.40 -2.60 0.25
CA VAL A 135 2.44 -1.29 0.92
C VAL A 135 3.72 -1.14 1.74
N TYR A 136 4.11 -2.14 2.53
CA TYR A 136 5.38 -2.11 3.27
C TYR A 136 6.61 -2.04 2.34
N PHE A 137 6.57 -2.76 1.21
CA PHE A 137 7.61 -2.71 0.20
C PHE A 137 7.76 -1.30 -0.38
N TYR A 138 6.65 -0.62 -0.68
CA TYR A 138 6.67 0.77 -1.17
C TYR A 138 7.36 1.73 -0.20
N TYR A 139 7.14 1.56 1.10
CA TYR A 139 7.79 2.37 2.14
C TYR A 139 9.20 1.89 2.53
N ASN A 140 9.77 0.92 1.81
CA ASN A 140 11.06 0.28 2.13
C ASN A 140 11.11 -0.31 3.55
N ALA A 141 9.96 -0.66 4.13
CA ALA A 141 9.88 -1.33 5.43
C ALA A 141 10.16 -2.83 5.24
N PHE A 142 11.36 -3.17 4.77
CA PHE A 142 11.70 -4.51 4.26
C PHE A 142 11.51 -5.62 5.30
N HIS A 143 11.79 -5.36 6.58
CA HIS A 143 11.54 -6.35 7.64
C HIS A 143 10.07 -6.80 7.66
N TRP A 144 9.13 -5.85 7.61
CA TRP A 144 7.70 -6.13 7.61
C TRP A 144 7.20 -6.66 6.27
N ALA A 145 7.73 -6.14 5.16
CA ALA A 145 7.39 -6.62 3.83
C ALA A 145 7.80 -8.09 3.60
N ILE A 146 9.02 -8.46 4.01
CA ILE A 146 9.52 -9.84 3.93
C ILE A 146 8.61 -10.77 4.72
N LYS A 147 8.27 -10.41 5.96
CA LYS A 147 7.39 -11.21 6.81
C LYS A 147 6.01 -11.42 6.16
N ALA A 148 5.36 -10.34 5.71
CA ALA A 148 4.04 -10.42 5.08
C ALA A 148 4.05 -11.31 3.83
N PHE A 149 5.06 -11.17 2.98
CA PHE A 149 5.20 -11.98 1.78
C PHE A 149 5.49 -13.46 2.05
N GLN A 150 6.30 -13.77 3.07
CA GLN A 150 6.52 -15.15 3.50
C GLN A 150 5.23 -15.77 4.08
N GLU A 151 4.42 -15.00 4.82
CA GLU A 151 3.13 -15.45 5.32
C GLU A 151 2.16 -15.77 4.17
N VAL A 152 2.14 -14.97 3.08
CA VAL A 152 1.34 -15.30 1.89
C VAL A 152 1.71 -16.68 1.33
N LEU A 153 3.01 -16.93 1.12
CA LEU A 153 3.49 -18.20 0.56
C LEU A 153 3.29 -19.39 1.50
N TYR A 154 3.20 -19.14 2.81
CA TYR A 154 2.89 -20.16 3.80
C TYR A 154 1.40 -20.54 3.79
N VAL A 155 0.52 -19.53 3.71
CA VAL A 155 -0.93 -19.69 3.74
C VAL A 155 -1.46 -20.25 2.42
N ASP A 156 -0.95 -19.75 1.30
CA ASP A 156 -1.28 -20.21 -0.05
C ASP A 156 0.00 -20.42 -0.87
N PRO A 157 0.58 -21.63 -0.85
CA PRO A 157 1.75 -21.96 -1.67
C PRO A 157 1.50 -21.85 -3.18
N SER A 158 0.24 -21.91 -3.61
CA SER A 158 -0.20 -21.80 -5.01
C SER A 158 -0.69 -20.40 -5.38
N PHE A 159 -0.38 -19.39 -4.56
CA PHE A 159 -0.84 -18.03 -4.77
C PHE A 159 -0.44 -17.53 -6.16
N CYS A 160 -1.38 -16.97 -6.92
CA CYS A 160 -1.15 -16.62 -8.33
C CYS A 160 -0.06 -15.56 -8.56
N ARG A 161 0.37 -14.86 -7.50
CA ARG A 161 1.49 -13.90 -7.52
C ARG A 161 2.75 -14.42 -6.85
N ALA A 162 2.88 -15.73 -6.64
CA ALA A 162 4.05 -16.34 -6.00
C ALA A 162 5.37 -15.92 -6.68
N LYS A 163 5.43 -15.93 -8.02
CA LYS A 163 6.60 -15.41 -8.76
C LYS A 163 6.98 -13.97 -8.41
N GLU A 164 6.00 -13.07 -8.37
CA GLU A 164 6.20 -11.66 -8.04
C GLU A 164 6.67 -11.51 -6.59
N ILE A 165 6.13 -12.32 -5.68
CA ILE A 165 6.56 -12.37 -4.28
C ILE A 165 8.02 -12.83 -4.19
N HIS A 166 8.39 -13.92 -4.86
CA HIS A 166 9.77 -14.41 -4.89
C HIS A 166 10.72 -13.38 -5.50
N LEU A 167 10.33 -12.70 -6.58
CA LEU A 167 11.12 -11.60 -7.14
C LEU A 167 11.40 -10.51 -6.09
N ARG A 168 10.36 -10.00 -5.42
CA ARG A 168 10.48 -8.92 -4.43
C ARG A 168 11.29 -9.35 -3.21
N LEU A 169 11.10 -10.58 -2.72
CA LEU A 169 11.92 -11.16 -1.67
C LEU A 169 13.39 -11.22 -2.09
N GLY A 170 13.68 -11.68 -3.31
CA GLY A 170 15.03 -11.70 -3.87
C GLY A 170 15.69 -10.32 -3.85
N LEU A 171 14.98 -9.29 -4.32
CA LEU A 171 15.46 -7.91 -4.31
C LEU A 171 15.70 -7.37 -2.88
N MET A 172 14.77 -7.60 -1.96
CA MET A 172 14.93 -7.13 -0.57
C MET A 172 16.09 -7.82 0.15
N PHE A 173 16.24 -9.14 0.00
CA PHE A 173 17.38 -9.85 0.58
C PHE A 173 18.71 -9.41 -0.03
N LYS A 174 18.75 -9.10 -1.33
CA LYS A 174 19.93 -8.52 -1.99
C LYS A 174 20.32 -7.19 -1.35
N VAL A 175 19.35 -6.30 -1.12
CA VAL A 175 19.59 -5.00 -0.46
C VAL A 175 20.05 -5.18 0.99
N ASN A 176 19.50 -6.17 1.70
CA ASN A 176 19.90 -6.52 3.06
C ASN A 176 21.23 -7.29 3.13
N THR A 177 21.94 -7.48 2.01
CA THR A 177 23.21 -8.23 1.89
C THR A 177 23.11 -9.72 2.24
N ASP A 178 21.91 -10.26 2.37
CA ASP A 178 21.66 -11.70 2.49
C ASP A 178 21.58 -12.31 1.09
N TYR A 179 22.75 -12.49 0.48
CA TYR A 179 22.87 -12.96 -0.89
C TYR A 179 22.40 -14.41 -1.09
N GLU A 180 22.54 -15.25 -0.07
CA GLU A 180 22.09 -16.65 -0.12
C GLU A 180 20.57 -16.74 -0.20
N SER A 181 19.86 -16.02 0.69
CA SER A 181 18.40 -15.95 0.62
C SER A 181 17.94 -15.28 -0.68
N SER A 182 18.63 -14.22 -1.11
CA SER A 182 18.32 -13.54 -2.37
C SER A 182 18.38 -14.49 -3.58
N LEU A 183 19.49 -15.24 -3.71
CA LEU A 183 19.69 -16.20 -4.79
C LEU A 183 18.63 -17.30 -4.77
N LYS A 184 18.29 -17.82 -3.58
CA LYS A 184 17.22 -18.81 -3.42
C LYS A 184 15.90 -18.29 -3.98
N HIS A 185 15.51 -17.07 -3.62
CA HIS A 185 14.26 -16.46 -4.07
C HIS A 185 14.24 -16.17 -5.57
N PHE A 186 15.33 -15.68 -6.17
CA PHE A 186 15.39 -15.51 -7.63
C PHE A 186 15.28 -16.84 -8.38
N ARG A 187 15.92 -17.91 -7.89
CA ARG A 187 15.77 -19.25 -8.49
C ARG A 187 14.34 -19.76 -8.40
N LEU A 188 13.66 -19.56 -7.26
CA LEU A 188 12.24 -19.92 -7.12
C LEU A 188 11.35 -19.12 -8.09
N ALA A 189 11.64 -17.83 -8.30
CA ALA A 189 10.91 -17.01 -9.27
C ALA A 189 11.08 -17.50 -10.72
N LEU A 190 12.22 -18.11 -11.07
CA LEU A 190 12.46 -18.66 -12.40
C LEU A 190 11.76 -20.01 -12.66
N ILE A 191 11.33 -20.72 -11.61
CA ILE A 191 10.58 -21.97 -11.75
C ILE A 191 9.13 -21.69 -12.17
N ASP A 192 8.57 -20.55 -11.73
CA ASP A 192 7.19 -20.18 -12.02
C ASP A 192 7.04 -19.51 -13.41
N CYS A 193 6.06 -19.96 -14.19
CA CYS A 193 5.73 -19.44 -15.51
C CYS A 193 4.75 -18.25 -15.48
N ASN A 194 4.22 -17.89 -14.30
CA ASN A 194 3.26 -16.79 -14.17
C ASN A 194 3.84 -15.44 -14.65
N PRO A 195 2.97 -14.49 -15.06
CA PRO A 195 3.40 -13.12 -15.35
C PRO A 195 3.98 -12.41 -14.12
N CYS A 196 5.07 -11.69 -14.31
CA CYS A 196 5.81 -10.97 -13.27
C CYS A 196 6.30 -9.63 -13.82
N THR A 197 6.62 -8.69 -12.93
CA THR A 197 7.10 -7.36 -13.29
C THR A 197 8.42 -7.41 -14.04
N LEU A 198 9.30 -8.35 -13.70
CA LEU A 198 10.55 -8.58 -14.42
C LEU A 198 10.49 -9.85 -15.26
N SER A 199 11.09 -9.79 -16.45
CA SER A 199 11.32 -10.93 -17.32
C SER A 199 12.33 -11.91 -16.72
N SER A 200 12.30 -13.15 -17.20
CA SER A 200 13.27 -14.17 -16.77
C SER A 200 14.72 -13.75 -17.05
N VAL A 201 14.96 -12.98 -18.10
CA VAL A 201 16.30 -12.46 -18.45
C VAL A 201 16.77 -11.42 -17.43
N GLU A 202 15.90 -10.51 -17.01
CA GLU A 202 16.21 -9.53 -15.96
C GLU A 202 16.46 -10.20 -14.60
N ILE A 203 15.70 -11.25 -14.27
CA ILE A 203 15.95 -12.03 -13.05
C ILE A 203 17.32 -12.73 -13.14
N GLN A 204 17.68 -13.31 -14.28
CA GLN A 204 19.01 -13.91 -14.49
C GLN A 204 20.13 -12.87 -14.39
N PHE A 205 19.92 -11.65 -14.87
CA PHE A 205 20.86 -10.55 -14.68
C PHE A 205 21.08 -10.24 -13.20
N HIS A 206 20.03 -10.20 -12.38
CA HIS A 206 20.16 -10.02 -10.93
C HIS A 206 20.95 -11.16 -10.27
N ILE A 207 20.76 -12.41 -10.71
CA ILE A 207 21.54 -13.56 -10.24
C ILE A 207 23.02 -13.43 -10.62
N ALA A 208 23.32 -13.06 -11.87
CA ALA A 208 24.70 -12.84 -12.31
C ALA A 208 25.40 -11.76 -11.47
N HIS A 209 24.71 -10.63 -11.24
CA HIS A 209 25.22 -9.55 -10.39
C HIS A 209 25.49 -10.01 -8.95
N LEU A 210 24.67 -10.92 -8.38
CA LEU A 210 24.94 -11.46 -7.04
C LEU A 210 26.28 -12.19 -7.00
N TYR A 211 26.57 -13.03 -8.00
CA TYR A 211 27.84 -13.74 -8.08
C TYR A 211 29.04 -12.80 -8.21
N GLU A 212 28.94 -11.77 -9.05
CA GLU A 212 30.00 -10.76 -9.18
C GLU A 212 30.26 -10.02 -7.86
N THR A 213 29.19 -9.69 -7.13
CA THR A 213 29.30 -8.98 -5.84
C THR A 213 29.95 -9.86 -4.77
N GLN A 214 29.63 -11.17 -4.74
CA GLN A 214 30.21 -12.11 -3.79
C GLN A 214 31.69 -12.39 -4.04
N VAL A 215 32.14 -12.36 -5.31
CA VAL A 215 33.55 -12.57 -5.67
C VAL A 215 34.42 -11.34 -5.33
N SER A 216 33.81 -10.17 -5.14
CA SER A 216 34.49 -8.91 -4.90
C SER A 216 34.72 -8.57 -3.41
N VAL A 217 34.29 -9.44 -2.49
CA VAL A 217 34.42 -9.31 -1.02
C VAL A 217 35.42 -10.33 -0.51
#